data_AF-A0A2C9A8R4-F1
#
_entry.id   AF-A0A2C9A8R4-F1
#
_cell.length_a   1.000
_cell.length_b   1.000
_cell.length_c   1.000
_cell.angle_alpha   90.00
_cell.angle_beta   90.00
_cell.angle_gamma   90.00
#
_symmetry.space_group_name_H-M   'P 1'
#
loop_
_entity.id
_entity.type
_entity.pdbx_description
1 polymer ?
#
loop_
_entity_poly.entity_id
_entity_poly.type
_entity_poly.pdbx_seq_one_letter_code
_entity_poly.pdbx_strand_id
1 'polypeptide(L)'
;MMTPFRKACAVFAVAFAAVLSGCTSHPSPQQTMVDDRYMMYKETYKAYKEAEERYLNLLFNIERMPEEEELWIMKREQMQELLQLRELMLQARGELDDAMKDWESHLMEVQSEVKKAKVQQYNPNFKGRDAQRTSPGQLLPGEVPNTRR
;
A
#
# COMPACT_ATOMS: atom_id res chain seq x y z
N MET A 1 41.98 35.74 -9.52
CA MET A 1 42.48 34.37 -9.26
C MET A 1 41.57 33.70 -8.25
N MET A 2 40.64 32.85 -8.71
CA MET A 2 39.78 32.05 -7.81
C MET A 2 40.50 30.75 -7.47
N THR A 3 40.65 30.48 -6.18
CA THR A 3 41.39 29.34 -5.63
C THR A 3 40.74 27.99 -6.02
N PRO A 4 41.55 26.95 -6.32
CA PRO A 4 41.06 25.63 -6.75
C PRO A 4 40.23 24.89 -5.69
N PHE A 5 40.36 25.28 -4.42
CA PHE A 5 39.64 24.68 -3.27
C PHE A 5 38.12 24.88 -3.31
N ARG A 6 37.62 25.99 -3.87
CA ARG A 6 36.17 26.28 -3.90
C ARG A 6 35.40 25.39 -4.89
N LYS A 7 36.04 24.95 -5.98
CA LYS A 7 35.40 24.11 -7.00
C LYS A 7 35.26 22.66 -6.54
N ALA A 8 36.25 22.12 -5.83
CA ALA A 8 36.21 20.75 -5.30
C ALA A 8 35.10 20.57 -4.26
N CYS A 9 34.89 21.56 -3.38
CA CYS A 9 33.87 21.51 -2.33
C CYS A 9 32.44 21.59 -2.90
N ALA A 10 32.22 22.37 -3.96
CA ALA A 10 30.92 22.48 -4.63
C ALA A 10 30.53 21.18 -5.38
N VAL A 11 31.48 20.53 -6.05
CA VAL A 11 31.22 19.24 -6.73
C VAL A 11 30.90 18.13 -5.71
N PHE A 12 31.59 18.12 -4.56
CA PHE A 12 31.32 17.16 -3.49
C PHE A 12 29.94 17.37 -2.85
N ALA A 13 29.52 18.62 -2.64
CA ALA A 13 28.20 18.95 -2.10
C ALA A 13 27.05 18.56 -3.05
N VAL A 14 27.22 18.74 -4.36
CA VAL A 14 26.24 18.34 -5.38
C VAL A 14 26.15 16.81 -5.49
N ALA A 15 27.29 16.12 -5.46
CA ALA A 15 27.32 14.65 -5.46
C ALA A 15 26.68 14.06 -4.19
N PHE A 16 26.92 14.66 -3.03
CA PHE A 16 26.32 14.21 -1.76
C PHE A 16 24.80 14.47 -1.71
N ALA A 17 24.33 15.59 -2.26
CA ALA A 17 22.91 15.88 -2.42
C ALA A 17 22.21 14.91 -3.41
N ALA A 18 22.92 14.46 -4.45
CA ALA A 18 22.42 13.46 -5.40
C ALA A 18 22.28 12.06 -4.77
N VAL A 19 23.17 11.70 -3.84
CA VAL A 19 23.08 10.41 -3.11
C VAL A 19 21.93 10.41 -2.09
N LEU A 20 21.66 11.56 -1.44
CA LEU A 20 20.58 11.69 -0.45
C LEU A 20 19.18 11.84 -1.07
N SER A 21 19.09 12.22 -2.35
CA SER A 21 17.81 12.32 -3.07
C SER A 21 17.26 10.97 -3.55
N GLY A 22 18.07 9.90 -3.52
CA GLY A 22 17.62 8.54 -3.86
C GLY A 22 16.81 7.84 -2.76
N CYS A 23 16.90 8.28 -1.49
CA CYS A 23 16.23 7.61 -0.37
C CYS A 23 14.79 8.09 -0.11
N THR A 24 14.31 9.13 -0.79
CA THR A 24 12.98 9.73 -0.55
C THR A 24 11.85 9.12 -1.39
N SER A 25 12.15 8.15 -2.25
CA SER A 25 11.21 7.62 -3.25
C SER A 25 11.04 6.10 -3.24
N HIS A 26 11.50 5.40 -2.20
CA HIS A 26 11.21 3.98 -2.07
C HIS A 26 9.79 3.78 -1.52
N PRO A 27 8.90 3.08 -2.25
CA PRO A 27 7.58 2.72 -1.74
C PRO A 27 7.75 1.88 -0.48
N SER A 28 6.82 2.02 0.48
CA SER A 28 6.87 1.20 1.68
C SER A 28 6.62 -0.27 1.30
N PRO A 29 7.13 -1.25 2.08
CA PRO A 29 6.87 -2.66 1.81
C PRO A 29 5.37 -2.99 1.65
N GLN A 30 4.51 -2.32 2.42
CA GLN A 30 3.06 -2.45 2.35
C GLN A 30 2.50 -1.92 1.02
N GLN A 31 3.05 -0.81 0.50
CA GLN A 31 2.68 -0.30 -0.81
C GLN A 31 3.08 -1.27 -1.92
N THR A 32 4.31 -1.81 -1.88
CA THR A 32 4.77 -2.82 -2.84
C THR A 32 3.88 -4.07 -2.82
N MET A 33 3.46 -4.53 -1.63
CA MET A 33 2.54 -5.65 -1.52
C MET A 33 1.19 -5.36 -2.21
N VAL A 34 0.62 -4.17 -2.02
CA VAL A 34 -0.63 -3.79 -2.71
C VAL A 34 -0.44 -3.79 -4.23
N ASP A 35 0.66 -3.23 -4.72
CA ASP A 35 0.97 -3.18 -6.16
C ASP A 35 1.11 -4.59 -6.76
N ASP A 36 1.81 -5.49 -6.08
CA ASP A 36 1.98 -6.88 -6.52
C ASP A 36 0.64 -7.63 -6.56
N ARG A 37 -0.20 -7.48 -5.52
CA ARG A 37 -1.54 -8.11 -5.48
C ARG A 37 -2.47 -7.53 -6.51
N TYR A 38 -2.37 -6.22 -6.79
CA TYR A 38 -3.15 -5.57 -7.83
C TYR A 38 -2.81 -6.13 -9.22
N MET A 39 -1.53 -6.35 -9.50
CA MET A 39 -1.10 -6.95 -10.77
C MET A 39 -1.66 -8.37 -10.94
N MET A 40 -1.61 -9.20 -9.89
CA MET A 40 -2.20 -10.54 -9.91
C MET A 40 -3.72 -10.52 -10.15
N TYR A 41 -4.45 -9.64 -9.45
CA TYR A 41 -5.89 -9.47 -9.68
C TYR A 41 -6.19 -9.04 -11.13
N LYS A 42 -5.41 -8.09 -11.66
CA LYS A 42 -5.59 -7.58 -13.02
C LYS A 42 -5.38 -8.67 -14.08
N GLU A 43 -4.35 -9.49 -13.93
CA GLU A 43 -4.05 -10.58 -14.86
C GLU A 43 -5.11 -11.68 -14.81
N THR A 44 -5.51 -12.10 -13.61
CA THR A 44 -6.57 -13.11 -13.43
C THR A 44 -7.92 -12.64 -13.93
N TYR A 45 -8.28 -11.37 -13.70
CA TYR A 45 -9.49 -10.74 -14.24
C TYR A 45 -9.50 -10.74 -15.77
N LYS A 46 -8.35 -10.40 -16.39
CA LYS A 46 -8.22 -10.41 -17.85
C LYS A 46 -8.41 -11.83 -18.41
N ALA A 47 -7.76 -12.83 -17.82
CA ALA A 47 -7.92 -14.22 -18.23
C ALA A 47 -9.37 -14.70 -18.09
N TYR A 48 -10.04 -14.38 -16.97
CA TYR A 48 -11.46 -14.66 -16.78
C TYR A 48 -12.32 -14.03 -17.89
N LYS A 49 -12.07 -12.77 -18.24
CA LYS A 49 -12.84 -12.07 -19.28
C LYS A 49 -12.66 -12.66 -20.67
N GLU A 50 -11.45 -13.05 -21.02
CA GLU A 50 -11.18 -13.73 -22.30
C GLU A 50 -11.88 -15.10 -22.35
N ALA A 51 -11.87 -15.87 -21.27
CA ALA A 51 -12.59 -17.15 -21.19
C ALA A 51 -14.12 -16.97 -21.25
N GLU A 52 -14.66 -15.94 -20.59
CA GLU A 52 -16.09 -15.59 -20.64
C GLU A 52 -16.54 -15.26 -22.06
N GLU A 53 -15.76 -14.49 -22.80
CA GLU A 53 -16.06 -14.16 -24.20
C GLU A 53 -16.04 -15.41 -25.10
N ARG A 54 -15.05 -16.30 -24.93
CA ARG A 54 -15.00 -17.59 -25.66
C ARG A 54 -16.23 -18.44 -25.35
N TYR A 55 -16.62 -18.52 -24.08
CA TYR A 55 -17.78 -19.29 -23.66
C TYR A 55 -19.08 -18.75 -24.25
N LEU A 56 -19.28 -17.43 -24.25
CA LEU A 56 -20.44 -16.80 -24.86
C LEU A 56 -20.51 -17.06 -26.37
N ASN A 57 -19.38 -16.96 -27.06
CA ASN A 57 -19.30 -17.29 -28.49
C ASN A 57 -19.66 -18.75 -28.77
N LEU A 58 -19.23 -19.68 -27.91
CA LEU A 58 -19.61 -21.09 -28.02
C LEU A 58 -21.13 -21.28 -27.84
N LEU A 59 -21.76 -20.60 -26.88
CA LEU A 59 -23.22 -20.67 -26.71
C LEU A 59 -23.97 -20.21 -27.97
N PHE A 60 -23.50 -19.15 -28.63
CA PHE A 60 -24.05 -18.69 -29.90
C PHE A 60 -23.87 -19.69 -31.04
N ASN A 61 -22.80 -20.49 -31.03
CA ASN A 61 -22.59 -21.54 -32.02
C ASN A 61 -23.51 -22.74 -31.77
N ILE A 62 -23.68 -23.14 -30.50
CA ILE A 62 -24.60 -24.21 -30.10
C ILE A 62 -26.05 -23.87 -30.48
N GLU A 63 -26.47 -22.63 -30.28
CA GLU A 63 -27.81 -22.17 -30.67
C GLU A 63 -28.05 -22.36 -32.18
N ARG A 64 -27.02 -22.13 -33.01
CA ARG A 64 -27.11 -22.26 -34.47
C ARG A 64 -26.97 -23.70 -34.96
N MET A 65 -26.17 -24.52 -34.28
CA MET A 65 -25.84 -25.90 -34.68
C MET A 65 -25.94 -26.85 -33.48
N PRO A 66 -27.15 -27.13 -32.98
CA PRO A 66 -27.35 -27.90 -31.75
C PRO A 66 -27.03 -29.40 -31.90
N GLU A 67 -27.01 -29.92 -33.13
CA GLU A 67 -26.73 -31.33 -33.46
C GLU A 67 -25.24 -31.68 -33.31
N GLU A 68 -24.35 -30.69 -33.27
CA GLU A 68 -22.90 -30.91 -33.16
C GLU A 68 -22.49 -31.27 -31.72
N GLU A 69 -22.25 -32.57 -31.48
CA GLU A 69 -21.88 -33.10 -30.17
C GLU A 69 -20.59 -32.47 -29.61
N GLU A 70 -19.62 -32.16 -30.48
CA GLU A 70 -18.35 -31.53 -30.09
C GLU A 70 -18.56 -30.20 -29.35
N LEU A 71 -19.53 -29.38 -29.78
CA LEU A 71 -19.83 -28.10 -29.12
C LEU A 71 -20.33 -28.29 -27.68
N TRP A 72 -21.08 -29.37 -27.43
CA TRP A 72 -21.57 -29.71 -26.09
C TRP A 72 -20.46 -30.23 -25.16
N ILE A 73 -19.48 -30.94 -25.71
CA ILE A 73 -18.29 -31.34 -24.97
C ILE A 73 -17.48 -30.10 -24.58
N MET A 74 -17.18 -29.24 -25.56
CA MET A 74 -16.48 -27.97 -25.32
C MET A 74 -17.23 -27.08 -24.31
N LYS A 75 -18.56 -27.10 -24.30
CA LYS A 75 -19.35 -26.32 -23.34
C LYS A 75 -19.07 -26.74 -21.91
N ARG A 76 -18.93 -28.05 -21.65
CA ARG A 76 -18.61 -28.54 -20.30
C ARG A 76 -17.20 -28.15 -19.90
N GLU A 77 -16.23 -28.31 -20.81
CA GLU A 77 -14.82 -27.99 -20.54
C GLU A 77 -14.61 -26.48 -20.31
N GLN A 78 -15.14 -25.63 -21.18
CA GLN A 78 -15.03 -24.18 -21.03
C GLN A 78 -15.79 -23.66 -19.81
N MET A 79 -16.91 -24.28 -19.43
CA MET A 79 -17.59 -23.94 -18.17
C MET A 79 -16.72 -24.26 -16.95
N GLN A 80 -16.02 -25.41 -16.95
CA GLN A 80 -15.09 -25.74 -15.87
C GLN A 80 -13.91 -24.77 -15.81
N GLU A 81 -13.32 -24.41 -16.95
CA GLU A 81 -12.27 -23.39 -17.03
C GLU A 81 -12.76 -22.04 -16.47
N LEU A 82 -13.96 -21.61 -16.86
CA LEU A 82 -14.54 -20.34 -16.43
C LEU A 82 -14.80 -20.30 -14.92
N LEU A 83 -15.27 -21.40 -14.34
CA LEU A 83 -15.44 -21.54 -12.89
C LEU A 83 -14.10 -21.47 -12.14
N GLN A 84 -13.07 -22.16 -12.64
CA GLN A 84 -11.73 -22.11 -12.06
C GLN A 84 -11.13 -20.70 -12.11
N LEU A 85 -11.23 -20.03 -13.26
CA LEU A 85 -10.74 -18.64 -13.41
C LEU A 85 -11.52 -17.66 -12.53
N ARG A 86 -12.83 -17.87 -12.36
CA ARG A 86 -13.65 -17.08 -11.44
C ARG A 86 -13.15 -17.23 -10.00
N GLU A 87 -12.87 -18.45 -9.55
CA GLU A 87 -12.35 -18.70 -8.21
C GLU A 87 -10.98 -18.04 -7.99
N LEU A 88 -10.05 -18.20 -8.95
CA LEU A 88 -8.74 -17.57 -8.90
C LEU A 88 -8.83 -16.03 -8.86
N MET A 89 -9.68 -15.45 -9.70
CA MET A 89 -9.91 -14.00 -9.71
C MET A 89 -10.50 -13.50 -8.38
N LEU A 90 -11.46 -14.21 -7.80
CA LEU A 90 -12.06 -13.85 -6.52
C LEU A 90 -11.05 -13.98 -5.37
N GLN A 91 -10.22 -15.02 -5.40
CA GLN A 91 -9.12 -15.17 -4.44
C GLN A 91 -8.13 -14.01 -4.55
N ALA A 92 -7.65 -13.69 -5.76
CA ALA A 92 -6.73 -12.58 -5.99
C ALA A 92 -7.30 -11.23 -5.56
N ARG A 93 -8.62 -11.02 -5.77
CA ARG A 93 -9.32 -9.85 -5.24
C ARG A 93 -9.33 -9.81 -3.72
N GLY A 94 -9.61 -10.94 -3.07
CA GLY A 94 -9.56 -11.03 -1.60
C GLY A 94 -8.18 -10.70 -1.05
N GLU A 95 -7.12 -11.24 -1.66
CA GLU A 95 -5.73 -10.94 -1.28
C GLU A 95 -5.37 -9.46 -1.48
N LEU A 96 -5.89 -8.82 -2.54
CA LEU A 96 -5.74 -7.39 -2.75
C LEU A 96 -6.49 -6.57 -1.68
N ASP A 97 -7.74 -6.92 -1.39
CA ASP A 97 -8.55 -6.23 -0.37
C ASP A 97 -7.89 -6.30 1.01
N ASP A 98 -7.28 -7.43 1.37
CA ASP A 98 -6.55 -7.58 2.63
C ASP A 98 -5.24 -6.78 2.63
N ALA A 99 -4.47 -6.80 1.53
CA ALA A 99 -3.27 -5.97 1.41
C ALA A 99 -3.58 -4.46 1.50
N MET A 100 -4.71 -4.02 0.93
CA MET A 100 -5.15 -2.63 1.04
C MET A 100 -5.48 -2.24 2.48
N LYS A 101 -6.18 -3.10 3.24
CA LYS A 101 -6.46 -2.84 4.66
C LYS A 101 -5.17 -2.73 5.48
N ASP A 102 -4.21 -3.61 5.24
CA ASP A 102 -2.91 -3.57 5.93
C ASP A 102 -2.15 -2.28 5.61
N TRP A 103 -2.17 -1.85 4.34
CA TRP A 103 -1.57 -0.58 3.92
C TRP A 103 -2.26 0.63 4.56
N GLU A 104 -3.59 0.65 4.62
CA GLU A 104 -4.36 1.68 5.30
C GLU A 104 -4.03 1.76 6.80
N SER A 105 -3.96 0.61 7.48
CA SER A 105 -3.58 0.54 8.89
C SER A 105 -2.17 1.12 9.12
N HIS A 106 -1.21 0.74 8.26
CA HIS A 106 0.14 1.27 8.31
C HIS A 106 0.18 2.80 8.11
N LEU A 107 -0.62 3.34 7.18
CA LEU A 107 -0.71 4.79 6.99
C LEU A 107 -1.25 5.51 8.23
N MET A 108 -2.23 4.92 8.93
CA MET A 108 -2.76 5.47 10.18
C MET A 108 -1.73 5.45 11.31
N GLU A 109 -0.96 4.37 11.43
CA GLU A 109 0.14 4.25 12.40
C GLU A 109 1.20 5.33 12.15
N VAL A 110 1.70 5.45 10.92
CA VAL A 110 2.67 6.47 10.52
C VAL A 110 2.13 7.87 10.79
N GLN A 111 0.85 8.14 10.47
CA GLN A 111 0.24 9.43 10.78
C GLN A 111 0.21 9.71 12.28
N SER A 112 -0.08 8.70 13.10
CA SER A 112 -0.09 8.81 14.56
C SER A 112 1.31 9.09 15.13
N GLU A 113 2.35 8.44 14.58
CA GLU A 113 3.74 8.65 14.98
C GLU A 113 4.22 10.04 14.60
N VAL A 114 3.90 10.51 13.39
CA VAL A 114 4.22 11.87 12.95
C VAL A 114 3.52 12.90 13.83
N LYS A 115 2.26 12.68 14.22
CA LYS A 115 1.54 13.55 15.17
C LYS A 115 2.25 13.59 16.52
N LYS A 116 2.64 12.45 17.09
CA LYS A 116 3.40 12.36 18.35
C LYS A 116 4.74 13.09 18.25
N ALA A 117 5.47 12.92 17.14
CA ALA A 117 6.76 13.57 16.91
C ALA A 117 6.64 15.11 16.74
N LYS A 118 5.49 15.61 16.25
CA LYS A 118 5.21 17.04 16.09
C LYS A 118 4.64 17.71 17.33
N VAL A 119 4.24 16.95 18.38
CA VAL A 119 3.90 17.55 19.67
C VAL A 119 5.18 18.19 20.21
N GLN A 120 5.21 19.52 20.25
CA GLN A 120 6.34 20.24 20.82
C GLN A 120 6.53 19.77 22.25
N GLN A 121 7.72 19.24 22.54
CA GLN A 121 8.11 18.77 23.88
C GLN A 121 8.12 19.91 24.91
N TYR A 122 8.05 21.16 24.44
CA TYR A 122 8.07 22.38 25.21
C TYR A 122 6.97 23.32 24.73
N ASN A 123 6.04 23.71 25.60
CA ASN A 123 4.96 24.62 25.24
C ASN A 123 5.46 26.07 25.30
N PRO A 124 5.46 26.84 24.18
CA PRO A 124 6.01 28.20 24.13
C PRO A 124 5.23 29.22 24.97
N ASN A 125 4.01 28.89 25.43
CA ASN A 125 3.20 29.76 26.28
C ASN A 125 3.51 29.61 27.78
N PHE A 126 4.29 28.60 28.18
CA PHE A 126 4.71 28.41 29.57
C PHE A 126 6.17 28.84 29.73
N LYS A 127 6.53 29.37 30.90
CA LYS A 127 7.90 29.79 31.24
C LYS A 127 8.45 28.91 32.36
N GLY A 128 9.73 28.55 32.31
CA GLY A 128 10.40 27.82 33.38
C GLY A 128 10.06 26.31 33.42
N ARG A 129 9.91 25.75 34.63
CA ARG A 129 9.68 24.30 34.85
C ARG A 129 8.32 23.84 34.29
N ASP A 130 7.36 24.75 34.21
CA ASP A 130 6.01 24.49 33.69
C ASP A 130 5.95 24.32 32.17
N ALA A 131 7.00 24.71 31.45
CA ALA A 131 7.05 24.51 30.00
C ALA A 131 7.37 23.07 29.60
N GLN A 132 7.74 22.21 30.55
CA GLN A 132 7.73 20.76 30.40
C GLN A 132 6.32 20.16 30.39
N ARG A 133 5.27 20.94 30.73
CA ARG A 133 3.88 20.48 30.67
C ARG A 133 3.38 20.56 29.22
N THR A 134 2.96 19.42 28.67
CA THR A 134 2.40 19.34 27.32
C THR A 134 0.90 19.67 27.26
N SER A 135 0.22 19.74 28.40
CA SER A 135 -1.20 20.17 28.49
C SER A 135 -1.54 20.86 29.82
N PRO A 136 -2.53 21.76 29.86
CA PRO A 136 -2.99 22.38 31.12
C PRO A 136 -3.52 21.32 32.09
N GLY A 137 -2.95 21.27 33.30
CA GLY A 137 -3.32 20.28 34.33
C GLY A 137 -2.45 19.02 34.38
N GLN A 138 -1.48 18.85 33.47
CA GLN A 138 -0.54 17.75 33.52
C GLN A 138 0.46 17.95 34.68
N LEU A 139 0.47 17.02 35.62
CA LEU A 139 1.42 16.99 36.74
C LEU A 139 2.82 16.68 36.23
N LEU A 140 3.81 17.43 36.71
CA LEU A 140 5.21 17.17 36.38
C LEU A 140 5.74 15.94 37.15
N PRO A 141 6.78 15.25 36.66
CA PRO A 141 7.45 14.19 37.40
C PRO A 141 7.93 14.72 38.78
N GLY A 142 7.31 14.25 39.87
CA GLY A 142 7.54 14.72 41.25
C GLY A 142 6.34 15.45 41.90
N GLU A 143 5.34 15.85 41.12
CA GLU A 143 4.07 16.43 41.63
C GLU A 143 2.97 15.37 41.83
N VAL A 144 3.24 14.11 41.48
CA VAL A 144 2.29 13.00 41.68
C VAL A 144 2.20 12.72 43.19
N PRO A 145 1.03 12.85 43.83
CA PRO A 145 0.85 12.48 45.22
C PRO A 145 1.17 10.98 45.34
N ASN A 146 2.16 10.63 46.16
CA ASN A 146 2.47 9.24 46.43
C ASN A 146 1.36 8.68 47.33
N THR A 147 0.26 8.21 46.72
CA THR A 147 -0.81 7.51 47.43
C THR A 147 -0.36 6.08 47.74
N ARG A 148 0.56 5.97 48.70
CA ARG A 148 0.70 4.79 49.55
C ARG A 148 0.49 5.23 50.98
N ARG A 149 -0.74 5.08 51.45
CA ARG A 149 -1.07 4.87 52.87
C ARG A 149 -1.94 3.65 52.95
#